data_AF-A0A944K6T2-F1
#
_entry.id   AF-A0A944K6T2-F1
#
_cell.length_a   1.000
_cell.length_b   1.000
_cell.length_c   1.000
_cell.angle_alpha   90.00
_cell.angle_beta   90.00
_cell.angle_gamma   90.00
#
_symmetry.space_group_name_H-M   'P 1'
#
loop_
_entity.id
_entity.type
_entity.pdbx_description
1 polymer ?
#
loop_
_entity_poly.entity_id
_entity_poly.type
_entity_poly.pdbx_seq_one_letter_code
_entity_poly.pdbx_strand_id
1 'polypeptide(L)'
;MRSSITIRRAAMAAAVVASLSLINAPSASANWTSYINDWTDGDESRRWADESYSQVQFTTCDAQNGTEDSVVVKMWKDVSYDYDTSYGSKTFTKCFTAGETSNGEWTGLPTGNFYFEAAKVAQGGKCCLLNVDKVYVDTTQAD
;
A
#
# COMPACT_ATOMS: atom_id res chain seq x y z
N MET A 1 -30.96 23.91 -73.05
CA MET A 1 -30.06 22.73 -72.87
C MET A 1 -28.68 23.27 -72.50
N ARG A 2 -27.97 22.97 -71.40
CA ARG A 2 -27.94 21.89 -70.39
C ARG A 2 -27.58 22.54 -69.02
N SER A 3 -28.36 22.33 -67.95
CA SER A 3 -28.16 21.40 -66.82
C SER A 3 -26.90 21.62 -65.92
N SER A 4 -27.18 22.13 -64.71
CA SER A 4 -26.68 21.88 -63.34
C SER A 4 -25.23 21.45 -63.04
N ILE A 5 -24.64 22.01 -61.96
CA ILE A 5 -24.33 21.33 -60.67
C ILE A 5 -23.68 22.32 -59.67
N THR A 6 -24.19 22.27 -58.43
CA THR A 6 -23.77 23.00 -57.22
C THR A 6 -22.57 22.32 -56.55
N ILE A 7 -21.57 23.06 -56.02
CA ILE A 7 -20.68 22.55 -54.96
C ILE A 7 -20.40 23.66 -53.93
N ARG A 8 -20.82 23.42 -52.68
CA ARG A 8 -20.44 24.17 -51.46
C ARG A 8 -19.05 23.72 -51.01
N ARG A 9 -18.22 24.61 -50.46
CA ARG A 9 -17.02 24.23 -49.70
C ARG A 9 -16.98 24.93 -48.35
N ALA A 10 -16.85 24.08 -47.33
CA ALA A 10 -17.00 24.35 -45.92
C ALA A 10 -15.73 24.92 -45.29
N ALA A 11 -15.93 25.49 -44.09
CA ALA A 11 -14.95 26.05 -43.17
C ALA A 11 -13.89 25.04 -42.71
N MET A 12 -12.73 25.57 -42.27
CA MET A 12 -11.78 24.86 -41.42
C MET A 12 -11.51 25.75 -40.20
N ALA A 13 -12.10 25.40 -39.06
CA ALA A 13 -11.73 25.94 -37.76
C ALA A 13 -10.61 25.05 -37.20
N ALA A 14 -9.44 25.62 -36.94
CA ALA A 14 -8.34 24.92 -36.29
C ALA A 14 -8.58 24.90 -34.77
N ALA A 15 -8.98 23.75 -34.23
CA ALA A 15 -9.02 23.52 -32.79
C ALA A 15 -7.63 23.07 -32.32
N VAL A 16 -6.96 23.89 -31.52
CA VAL A 16 -5.71 23.53 -30.84
C VAL A 16 -6.10 22.70 -29.60
N VAL A 17 -5.77 21.40 -29.62
CA VAL A 17 -5.97 20.51 -28.47
C VAL A 17 -4.77 20.68 -27.54
N ALA A 18 -4.99 21.29 -26.37
CA ALA A 18 -3.99 21.30 -25.30
C ALA A 18 -3.98 19.93 -24.61
N SER A 19 -2.92 19.15 -24.82
CA SER A 19 -2.69 17.90 -24.08
C SER A 19 -2.24 18.22 -22.66
N LEU A 20 -3.08 17.93 -21.66
CA LEU A 20 -2.69 17.91 -20.26
C LEU A 20 -1.74 16.72 -20.03
N SER A 21 -0.44 16.98 -20.00
CA SER A 21 0.54 16.02 -19.51
C SER A 21 0.30 15.84 -18.00
N LEU A 22 -0.21 14.68 -17.59
CA LEU A 22 -0.21 14.26 -16.19
C LEU A 22 1.26 14.09 -15.79
N ILE A 23 1.78 15.06 -15.05
CA ILE A 23 3.09 14.96 -14.42
C ILE A 23 2.92 13.90 -13.34
N ASN A 24 3.46 12.70 -13.55
CA ASN A 24 3.66 11.72 -12.49
C ASN A 24 4.61 12.38 -11.48
N ALA A 25 4.05 12.98 -10.43
CA ALA A 25 4.84 13.34 -9.27
C ALA A 25 5.54 12.06 -8.79
N PRO A 26 6.82 12.11 -8.39
CA PRO A 26 7.38 11.00 -7.65
C PRO A 26 6.43 10.74 -6.49
N SER A 27 5.95 9.51 -6.38
CA SER A 27 5.16 9.10 -5.25
C SER A 27 6.00 9.41 -4.02
N ALA A 28 5.67 10.50 -3.32
CA ALA A 28 6.49 10.95 -2.21
C ALA A 28 6.52 9.82 -1.18
N SER A 29 7.72 9.35 -0.84
CA SER A 29 7.88 8.49 0.33
C SER A 29 7.34 9.28 1.51
N ALA A 30 6.25 8.77 2.07
CA ALA A 30 5.45 9.50 3.02
C ALA A 30 5.12 8.57 4.17
N ASN A 31 5.75 8.86 5.30
CA ASN A 31 5.39 8.28 6.58
C ASN A 31 3.89 8.47 6.81
N TRP A 32 3.27 7.47 7.43
CA TRP A 32 1.83 7.55 7.65
C TRP A 32 1.38 6.81 8.90
N THR A 33 0.30 7.29 9.50
CA THR A 33 -0.36 6.65 10.66
C THR A 33 -1.76 6.16 10.26
N SER A 34 -2.19 5.05 10.84
CA SER A 34 -3.54 4.46 10.74
C SER A 34 -3.86 3.63 11.98
N TYR A 35 -4.96 2.88 11.93
CA TYR A 35 -5.31 1.79 12.82
C TYR A 35 -5.75 0.57 11.98
N ILE A 36 -5.88 -0.59 12.62
CA ILE A 36 -6.44 -1.82 12.04
C ILE A 36 -7.63 -2.24 12.90
N ASN A 37 -8.72 -2.63 12.24
CA ASN A 37 -9.89 -3.20 12.91
C ASN A 37 -10.34 -4.44 12.13
N ASP A 38 -10.54 -5.53 12.86
CA ASP A 38 -11.05 -6.81 12.37
C ASP A 38 -10.28 -7.41 11.17
N TRP A 39 -8.96 -7.23 11.11
CA TRP A 39 -8.15 -7.90 10.08
C TRP A 39 -7.95 -9.38 10.39
N THR A 40 -7.94 -10.19 9.35
CA THR A 40 -7.58 -11.62 9.41
C THR A 40 -6.40 -11.91 8.48
N ASP A 41 -5.93 -13.16 8.48
CA ASP A 41 -4.98 -13.69 7.50
C ASP A 41 -5.28 -13.23 6.07
N GLY A 42 -4.31 -12.55 5.46
CA GLY A 42 -4.36 -12.07 4.09
C GLY A 42 -4.88 -10.63 3.91
N ASP A 43 -5.36 -9.97 4.97
CA ASP A 43 -5.73 -8.55 4.86
C ASP A 43 -4.49 -7.66 4.68
N GLU A 44 -4.66 -6.63 3.85
CA GLU A 44 -3.57 -5.81 3.34
C GLU A 44 -3.74 -4.34 3.72
N SER A 45 -2.60 -3.67 3.88
CA SER A 45 -2.56 -2.23 4.05
C SER A 45 -2.87 -1.49 2.74
N ARG A 46 -3.07 -0.17 2.87
CA ARG A 46 -2.86 0.73 1.73
C ARG A 46 -1.42 0.60 1.22
N ARG A 47 -1.22 0.97 -0.04
CA ARG A 47 0.10 1.07 -0.66
C ARG A 47 0.74 2.41 -0.29
N TRP A 48 2.06 2.43 -0.19
CA TRP A 48 2.87 3.66 -0.12
C TRP A 48 4.06 3.51 -1.06
N ALA A 49 4.62 4.63 -1.50
CA ALA A 49 5.86 4.59 -2.23
C ALA A 49 7.04 4.68 -1.30
N ASP A 50 8.11 3.98 -1.66
CA ASP A 50 9.33 4.00 -0.89
C ASP A 50 10.54 3.61 -1.71
N GLU A 51 11.72 3.82 -1.12
CA GLU A 51 12.97 3.29 -1.61
C GLU A 51 13.94 3.05 -0.45
N SER A 52 14.81 2.07 -0.60
CA SER A 52 15.89 1.69 0.33
C SER A 52 15.49 1.19 1.71
N TYR A 53 14.46 1.73 2.36
CA TYR A 53 14.09 1.44 3.73
C TYR A 53 12.59 1.60 3.94
N SER A 54 11.95 0.64 4.59
CA SER A 54 10.62 0.82 5.19
C SER A 54 10.56 0.16 6.55
N GLN A 55 9.91 0.83 7.50
CA GLN A 55 9.60 0.29 8.81
C GLN A 55 8.09 0.29 9.04
N VAL A 56 7.57 -0.83 9.53
CA VAL A 56 6.18 -0.96 9.99
C VAL A 56 6.18 -1.11 11.49
N GLN A 57 5.35 -0.33 12.18
CA GLN A 57 5.22 -0.33 13.63
C GLN A 57 3.76 -0.52 14.03
N PHE A 58 3.49 -1.48 14.92
CA PHE A 58 2.18 -1.68 15.55
C PHE A 58 2.29 -1.39 17.05
N THR A 59 1.43 -0.54 17.57
CA THR A 59 1.31 -0.23 19.00
C THR A 59 -0.08 -0.61 19.48
N THR A 60 -0.14 -1.32 20.61
CA THR A 60 -1.38 -1.85 21.22
C THR A 60 -2.18 -2.72 20.24
N CYS A 61 -1.90 -4.03 20.28
CA CYS A 61 -2.56 -5.07 19.50
C CYS A 61 -3.52 -5.87 20.37
N ASP A 62 -4.61 -6.33 19.77
CA ASP A 62 -5.56 -7.28 20.33
C ASP A 62 -5.89 -8.34 19.27
N ALA A 63 -5.83 -9.63 19.64
CA ALA A 63 -6.19 -10.74 18.77
C ALA A 63 -7.41 -11.47 19.34
N GLN A 64 -8.56 -11.30 18.71
CA GLN A 64 -9.80 -11.94 19.13
C GLN A 64 -9.97 -13.31 18.47
N ASN A 65 -10.60 -14.23 19.20
CA ASN A 65 -10.80 -15.64 18.80
C ASN A 65 -9.48 -16.38 18.51
N GLY A 66 -8.36 -15.78 18.93
CA GLY A 66 -7.02 -16.31 18.86
C GLY A 66 -6.64 -17.05 20.14
N THR A 67 -5.58 -17.86 20.06
CA THR A 67 -4.91 -18.50 21.20
C THR A 67 -3.48 -18.02 21.38
N GLU A 68 -2.99 -17.16 20.48
CA GLU A 68 -1.62 -16.64 20.48
C GLU A 68 -1.63 -15.12 20.35
N ASP A 69 -0.79 -14.45 21.14
CA ASP A 69 -0.55 -13.01 21.06
C ASP A 69 0.56 -12.71 20.03
N SER A 70 0.25 -12.94 18.76
CA SER A 70 1.18 -12.66 17.67
C SER A 70 0.49 -12.29 16.36
N VAL A 71 1.19 -11.52 15.53
CA VAL A 71 0.85 -11.34 14.11
C VAL A 71 2.12 -11.43 13.27
N VAL A 72 2.07 -12.17 12.18
CA VAL A 72 3.11 -12.21 11.15
C VAL A 72 2.80 -11.14 10.12
N VAL A 73 3.64 -10.11 10.05
CA VAL A 73 3.56 -9.04 9.05
C VAL A 73 4.49 -9.35 7.90
N LYS A 74 3.96 -9.40 6.68
CA LYS A 74 4.72 -9.68 5.46
C LYS A 74 4.77 -8.45 4.57
N MET A 75 5.97 -8.11 4.08
CA MET A 75 6.17 -6.97 3.18
C MET A 75 6.13 -7.42 1.73
N TRP A 76 5.46 -6.62 0.90
CA TRP A 76 5.31 -6.85 -0.53
C TRP A 76 5.63 -5.59 -1.32
N LYS A 77 6.27 -5.77 -2.46
CA LYS A 77 6.34 -4.76 -3.52
C LYS A 77 5.24 -5.04 -4.53
N ASP A 78 4.41 -4.03 -4.76
CA ASP A 78 3.40 -4.01 -5.81
C ASP A 78 4.09 -3.86 -7.19
N VAL A 79 3.92 -4.85 -8.06
CA VAL A 79 4.52 -4.87 -9.40
C VAL A 79 3.43 -4.79 -10.45
N SER A 80 3.37 -3.65 -11.14
CA SER A 80 2.38 -3.45 -12.20
C SER A 80 2.51 -4.49 -13.31
N TYR A 81 1.40 -5.17 -13.60
CA TYR A 81 1.29 -6.19 -14.66
C TYR A 81 2.14 -7.45 -14.42
N ASP A 82 2.55 -7.72 -13.19
CA ASP A 82 3.28 -8.93 -12.80
C ASP A 82 2.84 -9.39 -11.39
N TYR A 83 3.48 -10.45 -10.87
CA TYR A 83 3.30 -10.90 -9.50
C TYR A 83 4.05 -10.02 -8.51
N ASP A 84 3.41 -9.75 -7.38
CA ASP A 84 4.01 -8.98 -6.30
C ASP A 84 5.19 -9.74 -5.68
N THR A 85 6.23 -8.98 -5.35
CA THR A 85 7.49 -9.55 -4.83
C THR A 85 7.51 -9.46 -3.31
N SER A 86 7.66 -10.61 -2.64
CA SER A 86 7.76 -10.67 -1.18
C SER A 86 9.17 -10.30 -0.71
N TYR A 87 9.24 -9.43 0.30
CA TYR A 87 10.48 -9.06 0.99
C TYR A 87 10.63 -9.75 2.36
N GLY A 88 9.84 -10.80 2.58
CA GLY A 88 9.87 -11.60 3.80
C GLY A 88 8.94 -11.06 4.88
N SER A 89 9.03 -11.68 6.06
CA SER A 89 8.09 -11.47 7.15
C SER A 89 8.78 -11.18 8.47
N LYS A 90 8.05 -10.52 9.37
CA LYS A 90 8.44 -10.24 10.75
C LYS A 90 7.29 -10.63 11.67
N THR A 91 7.62 -11.21 12.82
CA THR A 91 6.61 -11.59 13.82
C THR A 91 6.53 -10.52 14.89
N PHE A 92 5.35 -9.93 15.06
CA PHE A 92 5.07 -8.88 16.02
C PHE A 92 4.38 -9.52 17.23
N THR A 93 5.01 -9.42 18.40
CA THR A 93 4.49 -9.97 19.66
C THR A 93 4.44 -8.91 20.77
N LYS A 94 5.35 -7.93 20.76
CA LYS A 94 5.41 -6.88 21.78
C LYS A 94 4.15 -6.04 21.86
N CYS A 95 3.56 -5.68 20.72
CA CYS A 95 2.38 -4.82 20.67
C CYS A 95 1.15 -5.38 21.42
N PHE A 96 1.08 -6.68 21.69
CA PHE A 96 0.03 -7.30 22.51
C PHE A 96 0.22 -7.04 24.02
N THR A 97 1.38 -6.49 24.41
CA THR A 97 1.60 -5.94 25.75
C THR A 97 1.20 -4.47 25.76
N ALA A 98 0.41 -4.08 26.77
CA ALA A 98 -0.15 -2.73 26.87
C ALA A 98 0.93 -1.63 26.78
N GLY A 99 0.80 -0.74 25.81
CA GLY A 99 1.70 0.39 25.59
C GLY A 99 3.02 0.06 24.88
N GLU A 100 3.27 -1.21 24.55
CA GLU A 100 4.45 -1.61 23.79
C GLU A 100 4.24 -1.52 22.28
N THR A 101 5.34 -1.42 21.54
CA THR A 101 5.36 -1.36 20.08
C THR A 101 6.21 -2.49 19.51
N SER A 102 5.62 -3.24 18.59
CA SER A 102 6.36 -4.14 17.70
C SER A 102 6.79 -3.37 16.46
N ASN A 103 7.96 -3.68 15.92
CA ASN A 103 8.43 -3.12 14.66
C ASN A 103 9.06 -4.18 13.75
N GLY A 104 9.06 -3.89 12.46
CA GLY A 104 9.72 -4.66 11.42
C GLY A 104 10.35 -3.71 10.42
N GLU A 105 11.62 -3.93 10.12
CA GLU A 105 12.39 -3.14 9.17
C GLU A 105 12.77 -3.98 7.95
N TRP A 106 12.66 -3.35 6.79
CA TRP A 106 13.09 -3.86 5.51
C TRP A 106 14.04 -2.87 4.87
N THR A 107 15.25 -3.32 4.59
CA THR A 107 16.34 -2.50 4.04
C THR A 107 16.76 -3.01 2.67
N GLY A 108 17.43 -2.16 1.89
CA GLY A 108 17.83 -2.49 0.52
C GLY A 108 16.64 -2.61 -0.45
N LEU A 109 15.53 -1.94 -0.14
CA LEU A 109 14.34 -1.95 -1.00
C LEU A 109 14.61 -1.21 -2.31
N PRO A 110 14.17 -1.73 -3.48
CA PRO A 110 14.20 -0.93 -4.71
C PRO A 110 13.15 0.17 -4.64
N THR A 111 13.29 1.21 -5.45
CA THR A 111 12.23 2.20 -5.63
C THR A 111 10.95 1.52 -6.14
N GLY A 112 9.81 1.82 -5.52
CA GLY A 112 8.51 1.27 -5.93
C GLY A 112 7.39 1.55 -4.93
N ASN A 113 6.26 0.89 -5.15
CA ASN A 113 5.16 0.89 -4.19
C ASN A 113 5.22 -0.39 -3.36
N PHE A 114 4.96 -0.24 -2.07
CA PHE A 114 4.97 -1.31 -1.09
C PHE A 114 3.67 -1.35 -0.32
N TYR A 115 3.35 -2.52 0.20
CA TYR A 115 2.28 -2.73 1.17
C TYR A 115 2.68 -3.86 2.12
N PHE A 116 1.99 -3.95 3.26
CA PHE A 116 2.13 -5.10 4.14
C PHE A 116 0.82 -5.88 4.24
N GLU A 117 0.97 -7.17 4.55
CA GLU A 117 -0.11 -8.13 4.76
C GLU A 117 -0.01 -8.70 6.19
N ALA A 118 -1.14 -8.89 6.85
CA ALA A 118 -1.23 -9.74 8.02
C ALA A 118 -1.25 -11.21 7.57
N ALA A 119 -0.08 -11.82 7.37
CA ALA A 119 0.04 -13.16 6.79
C ALA A 119 -0.43 -14.28 7.74
N LYS A 120 -0.39 -14.02 9.06
CA LYS A 120 -0.92 -14.93 10.08
C LYS A 120 -1.25 -14.15 11.35
N VAL A 121 -2.52 -14.12 11.74
CA VAL A 121 -3.00 -13.53 12.99
C VAL A 121 -3.18 -14.63 14.02
N ALA A 122 -2.55 -14.51 15.18
CA ALA A 122 -2.55 -15.53 16.24
C ALA A 122 -2.15 -16.92 15.69
N GLN A 123 -3.00 -17.93 15.89
CA GLN A 123 -2.81 -19.28 15.35
C GLN A 123 -3.14 -19.41 13.85
N GLY A 124 -3.67 -18.36 13.23
CA GLY A 124 -4.04 -18.28 11.81
C GLY A 124 -5.48 -18.70 11.51
N GLY A 125 -5.89 -18.45 10.27
CA GLY A 125 -7.23 -18.70 9.74
C GLY A 125 -8.19 -17.53 9.90
N LYS A 126 -9.31 -17.60 9.17
CA LYS A 126 -10.33 -16.52 9.05
C LYS A 126 -11.07 -16.16 10.34
N CYS A 127 -10.84 -16.90 11.43
CA CYS A 127 -11.51 -16.68 12.70
C CYS A 127 -10.82 -15.62 13.55
N CYS A 128 -9.51 -15.44 13.36
CA CYS A 128 -8.69 -14.59 14.21
C CYS A 128 -8.80 -13.15 13.72
N LEU A 129 -9.25 -12.26 14.60
CA LEU A 129 -9.41 -10.84 14.29
C LEU A 129 -8.33 -10.04 14.99
N LEU A 130 -7.50 -9.37 14.21
CA LEU A 130 -6.50 -8.44 14.67
C LEU A 130 -7.09 -7.03 14.74
N ASN A 131 -6.90 -6.40 15.90
CA ASN A 131 -7.09 -4.97 16.10
C ASN A 131 -5.74 -4.36 16.47
N VAL A 132 -5.45 -3.18 15.92
CA VAL A 132 -4.24 -2.42 16.25
C VAL A 132 -4.63 -0.95 16.39
N ASP A 133 -4.40 -0.38 17.57
CA ASP A 133 -4.77 1.01 17.86
C ASP A 133 -3.96 1.99 17.01
N LYS A 134 -2.68 1.71 16.82
CA LYS A 134 -1.79 2.53 16.00
C LYS A 134 -0.91 1.66 15.11
N VAL A 135 -1.09 1.86 13.81
CA VAL A 135 -0.14 1.47 12.77
C VAL A 135 0.61 2.70 12.34
N TYR A 136 1.93 2.62 12.30
CA TYR A 136 2.78 3.65 11.71
C TYR A 136 3.75 3.03 10.71
N VAL A 137 3.89 3.68 9.56
CA VAL A 137 4.91 3.35 8.56
C VAL A 137 5.88 4.51 8.49
N ASP A 138 7.16 4.17 8.63
CA ASP A 138 8.28 5.09 8.47
C ASP A 138 9.07 4.73 7.20
N THR A 139 9.23 5.73 6.33
CA THR A 139 9.99 5.67 5.08
C THR A 139 11.27 6.50 5.19
N THR A 140 11.55 7.09 6.35
CA THR A 140 12.78 7.81 6.63
C THR A 140 13.67 6.93 7.49
N GLN A 141 14.83 6.53 6.98
CA GLN A 141 15.87 5.84 7.76
C GLN A 141 16.56 6.81 8.73
N ALA A 142 15.77 7.63 9.43
CA ALA A 142 16.23 8.71 10.29
C ALA A 142 16.19 8.28 11.76
N ASP A 143 16.82 7.15 12.06
CA ASP A 143 16.98 6.58 13.41
C ASP A 143 18.46 6.54 13.83
#